data_AF-A0A4U9V2T5-F1
#
_entry.id   AF-A0A4U9V2T5-F1
#
_cell.length_a   1.000
_cell.length_b   1.000
_cell.length_c   1.000
_cell.angle_alpha   90.00
_cell.angle_beta   90.00
_cell.angle_gamma   90.00
#
_symmetry.space_group_name_H-M   'P 1'
#
loop_
_entity.id
_entity.type
_entity.pdbx_description
1 polymer ?
#
loop_
_entity_poly.entity_id
_entity_poly.type
_entity_poly.pdbx_seq_one_letter_code
_entity_poly.pdbx_strand_id
1 'polypeptide(L)'
;METLGKYIIFFDGDCLICNRFVQMLLKIDRKNKFHFSSLQSDFALDRLISLPKNTDSIVYLSPRGLYIKSEAILNICKDLSFPYRQKSLPLV
;
A
#
# COMPACT_ATOMS: atom_id res chain seq x y z
N MET A 1 10.52 -11.30 12.18
CA MET A 1 10.38 -11.24 10.70
C MET A 1 10.50 -9.80 10.23
N GLU A 2 11.58 -9.47 9.52
CA GLU A 2 11.88 -8.13 9.02
C GLU A 2 10.99 -7.78 7.81
N THR A 3 10.06 -6.85 8.00
CA THR A 3 9.30 -6.19 6.92
C THR A 3 10.04 -4.94 6.40
N LEU A 4 11.29 -4.72 6.85
CA LEU A 4 12.13 -3.60 6.45
C LEU A 4 12.34 -3.64 4.92
N GLY A 5 11.76 -2.68 4.22
CA GLY A 5 11.93 -2.55 2.76
C GLY A 5 10.78 -3.06 1.89
N LYS A 6 9.72 -3.67 2.46
CA LYS A 6 8.59 -4.17 1.67
C LYS A 6 7.45 -3.16 1.57
N TYR A 7 6.81 -3.14 0.41
CA TYR A 7 5.59 -2.37 0.15
C TYR A 7 4.40 -3.31 0.28
N ILE A 8 3.60 -3.15 1.34
CA ILE A 8 2.47 -4.03 1.65
C ILE A 8 1.19 -3.21 1.66
N ILE A 9 0.20 -3.65 0.90
CA ILE A 9 -1.11 -3.06 0.81
C ILE A 9 -2.09 -4.00 1.50
N PHE A 10 -2.65 -3.53 2.59
CA PHE A 10 -3.75 -4.21 3.27
C PHE A 10 -5.08 -3.67 2.76
N PHE A 11 -6.00 -4.58 2.49
CA PHE A 11 -7.33 -4.25 1.98
C PHE A 11 -8.39 -5.09 2.67
N ASP A 12 -9.61 -4.60 2.68
CA ASP A 12 -10.77 -5.38 3.10
C ASP A 12 -11.39 -6.11 1.89
N GLY A 13 -11.63 -7.41 2.05
CA GLY A 13 -12.17 -8.29 1.02
C GLY A 13 -13.65 -8.09 0.76
N ASP A 14 -14.39 -7.60 1.76
CA ASP A 14 -15.84 -7.37 1.67
C ASP A 14 -16.16 -5.99 1.03
N CYS A 15 -15.17 -5.09 0.99
CA CYS A 15 -15.29 -3.79 0.36
C CYS A 15 -15.04 -3.83 -1.16
N LEU A 16 -16.10 -3.63 -1.95
CA LEU A 16 -16.06 -3.61 -3.42
C LEU A 16 -15.06 -2.59 -3.99
N ILE A 17 -14.94 -1.41 -3.36
CA ILE A 17 -14.05 -0.34 -3.80
C ILE A 17 -12.59 -0.71 -3.55
N CYS A 18 -12.27 -1.22 -2.36
CA CYS A 18 -10.93 -1.66 -2.00
C CYS A 18 -10.47 -2.78 -2.93
N ASN A 19 -11.34 -3.78 -3.16
CA ASN A 19 -11.05 -4.87 -4.08
C ASN A 19 -10.81 -4.36 -5.51
N ARG A 20 -11.66 -3.46 -6.03
CA ARG A 20 -11.47 -2.88 -7.37
C ARG A 20 -10.15 -2.12 -7.51
N PHE A 21 -9.71 -1.42 -6.46
CA PHE A 21 -8.42 -0.73 -6.46
C PHE A 21 -7.25 -1.72 -6.44
N VAL A 22 -7.30 -2.76 -5.61
CA VAL A 22 -6.28 -3.83 -5.61
C VAL A 22 -6.18 -4.53 -6.97
N GLN A 23 -7.31 -4.87 -7.58
CA GLN A 23 -7.35 -5.44 -8.93
C GLN A 23 -6.74 -4.50 -9.98
N MET A 24 -6.94 -3.19 -9.84
CA MET A 24 -6.30 -2.19 -10.70
C MET A 24 -4.78 -2.19 -10.50
N LEU A 25 -4.32 -2.20 -9.25
CA LEU A 25 -2.89 -2.22 -8.92
C LEU A 25 -2.21 -3.49 -9.44
N LEU A 26 -2.83 -4.66 -9.32
CA LEU A 26 -2.31 -5.91 -9.88
C LEU A 26 -2.09 -5.83 -11.40
N LYS A 27 -2.90 -5.05 -12.12
CA LYS A 27 -2.74 -4.83 -13.57
C LYS A 27 -1.65 -3.81 -13.89
N ILE A 28 -1.43 -2.82 -13.03
CA ILE A 28 -0.46 -1.73 -13.27
C ILE A 28 0.94 -2.12 -12.78
N ASP A 29 1.05 -2.82 -11.65
CA ASP A 29 2.30 -3.25 -11.03
C ASP A 29 2.93 -4.44 -11.76
N ARG A 30 3.45 -4.18 -12.96
CA ARG A 30 4.14 -5.20 -13.77
C ARG A 30 5.44 -5.72 -13.15
N LYS A 31 5.94 -5.08 -12.09
CA LYS A 31 7.20 -5.43 -11.44
C LYS A 31 6.99 -6.23 -10.14
N ASN A 32 5.75 -6.55 -9.77
CA ASN A 32 5.41 -7.21 -8.50
C ASN A 32 6.09 -6.53 -7.29
N LYS A 33 6.11 -5.19 -7.30
CA LYS A 33 6.69 -4.36 -6.24
C LYS A 33 5.82 -4.38 -4.99
N PHE A 34 4.50 -4.45 -5.16
CA PHE A 34 3.54 -4.41 -4.06
C PHE A 34 3.10 -5.81 -3.65
N HIS A 35 3.05 -6.04 -2.35
CA HIS A 35 2.44 -7.22 -1.74
C HIS A 35 1.05 -6.86 -1.24
N PHE A 36 0.12 -7.81 -1.30
CA PHE A 36 -1.26 -7.60 -0.90
C PHE A 36 -1.64 -8.56 0.21
N SER A 37 -2.35 -8.08 1.23
CA SER A 37 -2.84 -8.90 2.34
C SER A 37 -4.23 -8.44 2.76
N SER A 38 -5.09 -9.35 3.22
CA SER A 38 -6.37 -8.97 3.82
C SER A 38 -6.15 -8.33 5.20
N LEU A 39 -6.94 -7.30 5.54
CA LEU A 39 -6.99 -6.73 6.89
C LEU A 39 -7.45 -7.73 7.95
N GLN A 40 -8.19 -8.76 7.55
CA GLN A 40 -8.71 -9.81 8.43
C GLN A 40 -7.67 -10.92 8.70
N SER A 41 -6.50 -10.89 8.06
CA SER A 41 -5.46 -11.90 8.26
C SER A 41 -4.72 -11.73 9.60
N ASP A 42 -4.25 -12.84 10.18
CA ASP A 42 -3.42 -12.82 11.40
C ASP A 42 -2.17 -11.94 11.23
N PHE A 43 -1.61 -11.92 10.02
CA PHE A 43 -0.48 -11.05 9.66
C PHE A 43 -0.81 -9.55 9.78
N ALA A 44 -2.01 -9.15 9.35
CA ALA A 44 -2.47 -7.78 9.49
C ALA A 44 -2.78 -7.44 10.94
N LEU A 45 -3.39 -8.35 11.69
CA LEU A 45 -3.72 -8.15 13.10
C LEU A 45 -2.48 -7.93 13.97
N ASP A 46 -1.39 -8.66 13.72
CA ASP A 46 -0.11 -8.50 14.41
C ASP A 46 0.59 -7.17 14.06
N ARG A 47 0.40 -6.68 12.82
CA ARG A 47 1.09 -5.46 12.33
C ARG A 47 0.31 -4.18 12.49
N LEU A 48 -1.00 -4.27 12.59
CA LEU A 48 -1.93 -3.15 12.64
C LEU A 48 -2.66 -3.07 13.98
N ILE A 49 -2.02 -3.52 15.07
CA ILE A 49 -2.59 -3.59 16.43
C ILE A 49 -3.24 -2.27 16.86
N SER A 50 -2.73 -1.12 16.39
CA SER A 50 -3.22 0.22 16.71
C SER A 50 -4.32 0.74 15.77
N LEU A 51 -4.66 0.05 14.69
CA LEU A 51 -5.72 0.46 13.78
C LEU A 51 -7.08 -0.10 14.23
N PRO A 52 -8.15 0.69 14.12
CA PRO A 52 -9.49 0.21 14.42
C PRO A 52 -9.85 -0.95 13.47
N LYS A 53 -10.26 -2.08 14.04
CA LYS A 53 -10.62 -3.30 13.30
C LYS A 53 -11.77 -3.11 12.30
N ASN A 54 -12.53 -2.04 12.43
CA ASN A 54 -13.69 -1.69 11.59
C ASN A 54 -13.32 -0.75 10.43
N THR A 55 -12.11 -0.88 9.89
CA THR A 55 -11.62 -0.01 8.82
C THR A 55 -11.88 -0.68 7.47
N ASP A 56 -13.02 -0.37 6.85
CA ASP A 56 -13.34 -0.75 5.46
C ASP A 56 -12.53 0.11 4.47
N SER A 57 -11.20 0.10 4.59
CA SER A 57 -10.33 0.99 3.83
C SER A 57 -8.98 0.37 3.52
N ILE A 58 -8.23 1.03 2.64
CA ILE A 58 -6.89 0.61 2.25
C ILE A 58 -5.87 1.12 3.26
N VAL A 59 -4.96 0.24 3.65
CA VAL A 59 -3.82 0.57 4.50
C VAL A 59 -2.55 0.21 3.72
N TYR A 60 -1.57 1.09 3.74
CA TYR A 60 -0.32 0.93 3.01
C TYR A 60 0.86 1.02 3.97
N LEU A 61 1.58 -0.10 4.09
CA LEU A 61 2.85 -0.15 4.78
C LEU A 61 3.97 0.01 3.75
N SER A 62 4.81 1.00 3.99
CA SER A 62 5.99 1.30 3.19
C SER A 62 7.22 1.40 4.10
N PRO A 63 8.43 1.42 3.54
CA PRO A 63 9.64 1.73 4.30
C PRO A 63 9.61 3.14 4.95
N ARG A 64 8.74 4.03 4.49
CA ARG A 64 8.60 5.41 5.01
C ARG A 64 7.58 5.50 6.15
N GLY A 65 6.79 4.46 6.38
CA GLY A 65 5.74 4.45 7.38
C GLY A 65 4.44 3.79 6.91
N LEU A 66 3.45 3.86 7.78
CA LEU A 66 2.10 3.33 7.61
C LEU A 66 1.15 4.46 7.22
N TYR A 67 0.40 4.28 6.14
CA TYR A 67 -0.57 5.23 5.62
C TYR A 67 -1.96 4.58 5.55
N ILE A 68 -3.02 5.36 5.72
CA ILE A 68 -4.40 4.86 5.75
C ILE A 68 -5.30 5.64 4.78
N LYS A 69 -6.39 5.02 4.32
CA LYS A 69 -7.43 5.66 3.51
C LYS A 69 -6.86 6.40 2.29
N SER A 70 -7.19 7.69 2.14
CA SER A 70 -6.73 8.54 1.03
C SER A 70 -5.21 8.72 1.02
N GLU A 71 -4.57 8.76 2.19
CA GLU A 71 -3.10 8.84 2.28
C GLU A 71 -2.43 7.57 1.76
N ALA A 72 -3.01 6.40 2.03
CA ALA A 72 -2.53 5.14 1.48
C ALA A 72 -2.54 5.19 -0.05
N ILE A 73 -3.67 5.58 -0.65
CA ILE A 73 -3.84 5.67 -2.10
C ILE A 73 -2.82 6.64 -2.71
N LEU A 74 -2.66 7.84 -2.14
CA LEU A 74 -1.72 8.84 -2.64
C LEU A 74 -0.26 8.34 -2.60
N ASN A 75 0.15 7.68 -1.52
CA ASN A 75 1.51 7.17 -1.39
C ASN A 75 1.75 5.94 -2.29
N ILE A 76 0.76 5.06 -2.44
CA ILE A 76 0.81 3.96 -3.43
C ILE A 76 1.00 4.54 -4.83
N CYS A 77 0.20 5.54 -5.24
CA CYS A 77 0.34 6.16 -6.56
C CYS A 77 1.73 6.78 -6.77
N LYS A 78 2.31 7.41 -5.74
CA LYS A 78 3.69 7.96 -5.79
C LYS A 78 4.73 6.86 -5.96
N ASP A 79 4.60 5.75 -5.23
CA ASP A 79 5.53 4.63 -5.30
C ASP A 79 5.32 3.74 -6.55
N LEU A 80 4.12 3.74 -7.13
CA LEU A 80 3.75 3.07 -8.38
C LEU A 80 4.26 3.86 -9.60
N SER A 81 4.15 5.19 -9.56
CA SER A 81 4.53 6.10 -10.66
C SER A 81 6.01 6.46 -10.70
N PHE A 82 6.86 5.82 -9.90
CA PHE A 82 8.31 6.05 -9.98
C PHE A 82 8.97 5.14 -11.03
N PRO A 83 8.96 5.59 -12.29
CA PRO A 83 10.19 5.81 -13.00
C PRO A 83 10.26 7.29 -13.42
N TYR A 84 10.01 8.22 -12.49
CA TYR A 84 10.61 9.54 -12.67
C TYR A 84 12.11 9.34 -12.54
N ARG A 85 12.72 9.16 -13.71
CA ARG A 85 14.07 9.61 -14.00
C ARG A 85 14.17 11.01 -13.42
N GLN A 86 14.57 11.12 -12.16
CA GLN A 86 15.33 12.27 -11.69
C GLN A 86 16.60 12.25 -12.53
N LYS A 87 16.51 12.75 -13.78
CA LYS A 87 17.56 13.65 -14.21
C LYS A 87 17.46 14.76 -13.19
N SER A 88 18.38 14.71 -12.23
CA SER A 88 18.81 15.85 -11.43
C SER A 88 18.44 17.15 -12.14
N LEU A 89 17.39 17.85 -11.67
CA LEU A 89 17.34 19.28 -11.92
C LEU A 89 18.49 19.85 -11.09
N PRO A 90 19.51 20.46 -11.70
CA PRO A 90 20.45 21.24 -10.92
C PRO A 90 19.65 22.39 -10.31
N LEU A 91 19.78 22.57 -9.01
CA LEU A 91 19.43 23.82 -8.36
C LEU A 91 20.24 24.92 -9.05
N VAL A 92 19.57 25.76 -9.83
CA VAL A 92 20.04 27.09 -10.23
C VAL A 92 19.46 28.07 -9.22
#